data_AF-A0A9E5HU82-F1
#
_entry.id   AF-A0A9E5HU82-F1
#
_cell.length_a   1.000
_cell.length_b   1.000
_cell.length_c   1.000
_cell.angle_alpha   90.00
_cell.angle_beta   90.00
_cell.angle_gamma   90.00
#
_symmetry.space_group_name_H-M   'P 1'
#
loop_
_entity.id
_entity.type
_entity.pdbx_description
1 polymer ?
#
loop_
_entity_poly.entity_id
_entity_poly.type
_entity_poly.pdbx_seq_one_letter_code
_entity_poly.pdbx_strand_id
1 'polypeptide(L)'
;SFEEENELADAYEARKSFAYGTSGKPKQNQELLKSVLAKVELAYQNLESIELGVTTVDHYFDTLGGISKAVSRARDGKPIDVYISDHTRGNGKVRTLADQVSLETRSRSLNPKFYESLLEHGAEGVRQLEAQVTNTLGWSATTGKVEPWVYQRISETFVLDEEMRNRISELNPTASSRMANRLLEANDRSYWNPDPETIAALQDAADTLEDRMEGVAAQ
;
A
#
# COMPACT_ATOMS: atom_id res chain seq x y z
N SER A 1 7.35 -8.95 10.30
CA SER A 1 7.97 -7.61 10.26
C SER A 1 9.17 -7.69 9.35
N PHE A 2 9.60 -6.55 8.80
CA PHE A 2 10.83 -6.43 8.01
C PHE A 2 11.52 -5.11 8.34
N GLU A 3 12.84 -5.12 8.38
CA GLU A 3 13.69 -3.93 8.56
C GLU A 3 14.14 -3.43 7.19
N GLU A 4 14.64 -4.34 6.33
CA GLU A 4 15.08 -4.04 4.98
C GLU A 4 14.14 -4.61 3.90
N GLU A 5 13.94 -3.88 2.80
CA GLU A 5 13.07 -4.32 1.71
C GLU A 5 13.54 -5.64 1.05
N ASN A 6 14.82 -5.99 1.18
CA ASN A 6 15.35 -7.25 0.65
C ASN A 6 14.76 -8.49 1.34
N GLU A 7 14.32 -8.35 2.60
CA GLU A 7 13.62 -9.41 3.33
C GLU A 7 12.28 -9.77 2.66
N LEU A 8 11.64 -8.81 1.97
CA LEU A 8 10.41 -9.06 1.20
C LEU A 8 10.67 -9.96 0.00
N ALA A 9 11.81 -9.76 -0.69
CA ALA A 9 12.23 -10.66 -1.76
C ALA A 9 12.62 -12.05 -1.22
N ASP A 10 13.25 -12.14 -0.05
CA ASP A 10 13.55 -13.42 0.60
C ASP A 10 12.28 -14.19 0.94
N ALA A 11 11.30 -13.51 1.55
CA ALA A 11 10.01 -14.12 1.87
C ALA A 11 9.28 -14.58 0.61
N TYR A 12 9.30 -13.78 -0.46
CA TYR A 12 8.70 -14.13 -1.74
C TYR A 12 9.36 -15.37 -2.35
N GLU A 13 10.67 -15.38 -2.50
CA GLU A 13 11.40 -16.49 -3.11
C GLU A 13 11.30 -17.77 -2.26
N ALA A 14 11.35 -17.66 -0.92
CA ALA A 14 11.17 -18.81 -0.04
C ALA A 14 9.79 -19.48 -0.22
N ARG A 15 8.74 -18.69 -0.41
CA ARG A 15 7.35 -19.16 -0.43
C ARG A 15 6.80 -19.45 -1.83
N LYS A 16 7.34 -18.83 -2.87
CA LYS A 16 6.82 -18.88 -4.24
C LYS A 16 7.72 -19.64 -5.23
N SER A 17 8.85 -20.18 -4.80
CA SER A 17 9.80 -20.93 -5.64
C SER A 17 9.43 -22.39 -5.91
N PHE A 18 8.14 -22.73 -5.99
CA PHE A 18 7.70 -24.09 -6.27
C PHE A 18 7.43 -24.28 -7.76
N ALA A 19 8.32 -24.99 -8.45
CA ALA A 19 8.19 -25.28 -9.86
C ALA A 19 7.24 -26.47 -10.10
N TYR A 20 6.34 -26.31 -11.07
CA TYR A 20 5.46 -27.38 -11.55
C TYR A 20 5.99 -27.93 -12.87
N GLY A 21 6.16 -29.26 -12.94
CA GLY A 21 6.48 -29.98 -14.17
C GLY A 21 5.28 -30.77 -14.70
N THR A 22 5.50 -31.61 -15.72
CA THR A 22 4.45 -32.44 -16.33
C THR A 22 3.79 -33.44 -15.38
N SER A 23 4.44 -33.76 -14.27
CA SER A 23 3.87 -34.61 -13.21
C SER A 23 2.86 -33.89 -12.32
N GLY A 24 2.74 -32.57 -12.42
CA GLY A 24 1.84 -31.73 -11.60
C GLY A 24 2.26 -31.59 -10.12
N LYS A 25 3.31 -32.30 -9.67
CA LYS A 25 3.80 -32.22 -8.28
C LYS A 25 4.76 -31.04 -8.13
N PRO A 26 4.50 -30.08 -7.23
CA PRO A 26 5.41 -28.96 -7.01
C PRO A 26 6.73 -29.44 -6.40
N LYS A 27 7.84 -28.86 -6.84
CA LYS A 27 9.16 -29.02 -6.22
C LYS A 27 9.78 -27.66 -6.01
N GLN A 28 10.27 -27.40 -4.80
CA GLN A 28 10.97 -26.15 -4.51
C GLN A 28 12.26 -26.07 -5.33
N ASN A 29 12.47 -24.94 -6.01
CA ASN A 29 13.61 -24.66 -6.85
C ASN A 29 13.87 -23.15 -6.96
N GLN A 30 14.53 -22.60 -5.93
CA GLN A 30 14.84 -21.16 -5.86
C GLN A 30 15.80 -20.71 -6.96
N GLU A 31 16.81 -21.52 -7.28
CA GLU A 31 17.80 -21.19 -8.31
C GLU A 31 17.16 -21.06 -9.70
N LEU A 32 16.21 -21.95 -10.03
CA LEU A 32 15.43 -21.82 -11.25
C LEU A 32 14.62 -20.52 -11.25
N LEU A 33 13.90 -20.21 -10.16
CA LEU A 33 13.13 -18.97 -10.06
C LEU A 33 14.02 -17.75 -10.29
N LYS A 34 15.14 -17.62 -9.57
CA LYS A 34 16.10 -16.52 -9.74
C LYS A 34 16.58 -16.38 -11.19
N SER A 35 16.94 -17.50 -11.84
CA SER A 35 17.40 -17.50 -13.24
C SER A 35 16.35 -17.02 -14.24
N VAL A 36 15.07 -17.24 -13.94
CA VAL A 36 13.94 -16.76 -14.75
C VAL A 36 13.68 -15.29 -14.46
N LEU A 37 13.63 -14.89 -13.18
CA LEU A 37 13.40 -13.51 -12.77
C LEU A 37 14.46 -12.54 -13.29
N ALA A 38 15.72 -12.98 -13.39
CA ALA A 38 16.81 -12.17 -13.97
C ALA A 38 16.57 -11.75 -15.43
N LYS A 39 15.66 -12.42 -16.15
CA LYS A 39 15.29 -12.13 -17.54
C LYS A 39 14.01 -11.31 -17.67
N VAL A 40 13.32 -10.99 -16.57
CA VAL A 40 12.06 -10.28 -16.59
C VAL A 40 12.29 -8.78 -16.78
N GLU A 41 11.63 -8.21 -17.78
CA GLU A 41 11.74 -6.79 -18.11
C GLU A 41 10.57 -5.96 -17.54
N LEU A 42 9.40 -6.57 -17.37
CA LEU A 42 8.21 -5.97 -16.80
C LEU A 42 7.39 -7.00 -16.01
N ALA A 43 6.58 -6.52 -15.07
CA ALA A 43 5.58 -7.31 -14.38
C ALA A 43 4.19 -6.72 -14.64
N TYR A 44 3.17 -7.59 -14.66
CA TYR A 44 1.79 -7.14 -14.78
C TYR A 44 0.82 -8.00 -13.99
N GLN A 45 -0.31 -7.44 -13.61
CA GLN A 45 -1.45 -8.16 -13.07
C GLN A 45 -2.76 -7.59 -13.63
N ASN A 46 -3.76 -8.45 -13.80
CA ASN A 46 -5.10 -8.00 -14.17
C ASN A 46 -5.83 -7.50 -12.92
N LEU A 47 -6.50 -6.35 -13.04
CA LEU A 47 -7.46 -5.90 -12.04
C LEU A 47 -8.69 -6.81 -12.08
N GLU A 48 -9.05 -7.37 -10.92
CA GLU A 48 -10.13 -8.35 -10.80
C GLU A 48 -11.51 -7.72 -10.98
N SER A 49 -11.78 -6.59 -10.31
CA SER A 49 -13.11 -6.00 -10.30
C SER A 49 -13.10 -4.48 -10.13
N ILE A 50 -14.27 -3.86 -10.32
CA ILE A 50 -14.43 -2.42 -10.10
C ILE A 50 -14.48 -2.12 -8.60
N GLU A 51 -14.86 -3.08 -7.78
CA GLU A 51 -15.06 -2.99 -6.33
C GLU A 51 -13.74 -3.18 -5.57
N LEU A 52 -12.86 -4.07 -6.03
CA LEU A 52 -11.58 -4.38 -5.38
C LEU A 52 -10.42 -3.77 -6.17
N GLY A 53 -9.96 -2.62 -5.70
CA GLY A 53 -8.80 -1.92 -6.25
C GLY A 53 -7.47 -2.48 -5.75
N VAL A 54 -6.38 -2.13 -6.42
CA VAL A 54 -5.01 -2.48 -6.03
C VAL A 54 -4.61 -1.92 -4.66
N THR A 55 -5.27 -0.85 -4.18
CA THR A 55 -5.08 -0.32 -2.81
C THR A 55 -6.14 -0.80 -1.82
N THR A 56 -7.14 -1.57 -2.27
CA THR A 56 -8.25 -2.03 -1.39
C THR A 56 -7.93 -3.34 -0.68
N VAL A 57 -7.11 -4.18 -1.30
CA VAL A 57 -6.74 -5.51 -0.81
C VAL A 57 -5.24 -5.71 -0.94
N ASP A 58 -4.70 -6.52 -0.04
CA ASP A 58 -3.26 -6.72 0.16
C ASP A 58 -2.61 -7.65 -0.86
N HIS A 59 -3.38 -8.63 -1.37
CA HIS A 59 -2.84 -9.66 -2.24
C HIS A 59 -2.21 -9.14 -3.54
N TYR A 60 -2.58 -7.95 -4.03
CA TYR A 60 -1.90 -7.37 -5.19
C TYR A 60 -0.46 -6.99 -4.87
N PHE A 61 -0.19 -6.29 -3.76
CA PHE A 61 1.19 -5.94 -3.43
C PHE A 61 1.97 -7.16 -2.89
N ASP A 62 1.31 -8.13 -2.23
CA ASP A 62 1.95 -9.41 -1.86
C ASP A 62 2.48 -10.16 -3.09
N THR A 63 1.68 -10.19 -4.16
CA THR A 63 2.00 -10.98 -5.36
C THR A 63 2.73 -10.19 -6.43
N LEU A 64 2.10 -9.17 -7.02
CA LEU A 64 2.70 -8.33 -8.05
C LEU A 64 3.80 -7.42 -7.49
N GLY A 65 3.61 -6.88 -6.29
CA GLY A 65 4.68 -6.17 -5.60
C GLY A 65 5.83 -7.11 -5.26
N GLY A 66 5.55 -8.23 -4.60
CA GLY A 66 6.55 -9.22 -4.22
C GLY A 66 7.39 -9.76 -5.39
N ILE A 67 6.75 -10.09 -6.53
CA ILE A 67 7.50 -10.53 -7.72
C ILE A 67 8.33 -9.38 -8.29
N SER A 68 7.84 -8.15 -8.29
CA SER A 68 8.58 -6.99 -8.78
C SER A 68 9.84 -6.75 -7.94
N LYS A 69 9.75 -6.91 -6.62
CA LYS A 69 10.89 -6.83 -5.71
C LYS A 69 11.90 -7.94 -5.97
N ALA A 70 11.43 -9.18 -6.13
CA ALA A 70 12.28 -10.34 -6.43
C ALA A 70 12.99 -10.21 -7.80
N VAL A 71 12.29 -9.68 -8.83
CA VAL A 71 12.90 -9.36 -10.12
C VAL A 71 13.96 -8.28 -10.00
N SER A 72 13.65 -7.17 -9.30
CA SER A 72 14.63 -6.11 -9.06
C SER A 72 15.90 -6.66 -8.42
N ARG A 73 15.76 -7.50 -7.39
CA ARG A 73 16.89 -8.20 -6.77
C ARG A 73 17.68 -9.07 -7.75
N ALA A 74 17.00 -9.90 -8.54
CA ALA A 74 17.64 -10.77 -9.53
C ALA A 74 18.33 -9.99 -10.66
N ARG A 75 18.08 -8.69 -10.78
CA ARG A 75 18.67 -7.77 -11.76
C ARG A 75 19.57 -6.71 -11.12
N ASP A 76 20.21 -7.04 -10.01
CA ASP A 76 21.15 -6.18 -9.28
C ASP A 76 20.52 -4.84 -8.85
N GLY A 77 19.27 -4.88 -8.38
CA GLY A 77 18.51 -3.73 -7.92
C GLY A 77 17.90 -2.87 -9.02
N LYS A 78 18.00 -3.28 -10.30
CA LYS A 78 17.39 -2.53 -11.41
C LYS A 78 15.86 -2.60 -11.34
N PRO A 79 15.16 -1.46 -11.27
CA PRO A 79 13.71 -1.46 -11.24
C PRO A 79 13.14 -1.98 -12.56
N ILE A 80 11.92 -2.51 -12.49
CA ILE A 80 11.13 -2.89 -13.66
C ILE A 80 9.90 -2.01 -13.77
N ASP A 81 9.32 -1.99 -14.97
CA ASP A 81 8.00 -1.42 -15.17
C ASP A 81 6.94 -2.39 -14.66
N VAL A 82 5.97 -1.85 -13.93
CA VAL A 82 4.87 -2.60 -13.33
C VAL A 82 3.57 -2.06 -13.90
N TYR A 83 2.75 -2.95 -14.46
CA TYR A 83 1.51 -2.59 -15.14
C TYR A 83 0.29 -3.25 -14.52
N ILE A 84 -0.83 -2.54 -14.58
CA ILE A 84 -2.16 -3.07 -14.23
C ILE A 84 -3.01 -3.08 -15.49
N SER A 85 -3.56 -4.26 -15.82
CA SER A 85 -4.49 -4.42 -16.93
C SER A 85 -5.93 -4.46 -16.40
N ASP A 86 -6.73 -3.48 -16.79
CA ASP A 86 -8.11 -3.28 -16.36
C ASP A 86 -9.07 -3.63 -17.50
N HIS A 87 -9.72 -4.79 -17.37
CA HIS A 87 -10.74 -5.28 -18.30
C HIS A 87 -12.17 -5.19 -17.74
N THR A 88 -12.34 -4.53 -16.59
CA THR A 88 -13.59 -4.55 -15.82
C THR A 88 -14.77 -3.89 -16.52
N ARG A 89 -14.51 -3.05 -17.53
CA ARG A 89 -15.51 -2.29 -18.30
C ARG A 89 -15.55 -2.63 -19.79
N GLY A 90 -15.05 -3.80 -20.19
CA GLY A 90 -15.10 -4.31 -21.58
C GLY A 90 -14.05 -3.72 -22.53
N ASN A 91 -13.68 -2.44 -22.39
CA ASN A 91 -12.55 -1.84 -23.10
C ASN A 91 -11.28 -1.97 -22.25
N GLY A 92 -10.47 -3.00 -22.54
CA GLY A 92 -9.23 -3.26 -21.81
C GLY A 92 -8.28 -2.06 -21.82
N LYS A 93 -7.81 -1.64 -20.65
CA LYS A 93 -6.82 -0.57 -20.48
C LYS A 93 -5.63 -1.08 -19.70
N VAL A 94 -4.43 -0.85 -20.22
CA VAL A 94 -3.19 -1.10 -19.49
C VAL A 94 -2.67 0.23 -18.96
N ARG A 95 -2.43 0.31 -17.65
CA ARG A 95 -1.87 1.48 -16.96
C ARG A 95 -0.57 1.10 -16.28
N THR A 96 0.31 2.07 -16.05
CA THR A 96 1.39 1.87 -15.10
C THR A 96 0.79 1.68 -13.69
N LEU A 97 1.53 1.05 -12.79
CA LEU A 97 1.14 0.94 -11.39
C LEU A 97 0.93 2.34 -10.76
N ALA A 98 1.80 3.29 -11.06
CA ALA A 98 1.68 4.66 -10.56
C ALA A 98 0.38 5.34 -11.02
N ASP A 99 0.01 5.18 -12.30
CA ASP A 99 -1.25 5.69 -12.84
C ASP A 99 -2.47 5.02 -12.20
N GLN A 100 -2.40 3.70 -11.96
CA GLN A 100 -3.49 2.95 -11.34
C GLN A 100 -3.68 3.35 -9.87
N VAL A 101 -2.59 3.43 -9.08
CA VAL A 101 -2.63 3.92 -7.70
C VAL A 101 -3.20 5.34 -7.68
N SER A 102 -2.72 6.23 -8.54
CA SER A 102 -3.23 7.60 -8.66
C SER A 102 -4.73 7.67 -8.98
N LEU A 103 -5.19 6.83 -9.91
CA LEU A 103 -6.61 6.73 -10.27
C LEU A 103 -7.44 6.27 -9.07
N GLU A 104 -7.01 5.23 -8.37
CA GLU A 104 -7.71 4.69 -7.21
C GLU A 104 -7.72 5.67 -6.05
N THR A 105 -6.59 6.31 -5.74
CA THR A 105 -6.51 7.35 -4.72
C THR A 105 -7.52 8.47 -5.00
N ARG A 106 -7.59 8.99 -6.24
CA ARG A 106 -8.53 10.06 -6.60
C ARG A 106 -9.99 9.61 -6.62
N SER A 107 -10.27 8.38 -7.02
CA SER A 107 -11.65 7.89 -7.16
C SER A 107 -12.20 7.26 -5.89
N ARG A 108 -11.34 6.93 -4.91
CA ARG A 108 -11.68 6.28 -3.65
C ARG A 108 -11.16 7.06 -2.45
N SER A 109 -9.91 6.85 -2.02
CA SER A 109 -9.40 7.34 -0.73
C SER A 109 -9.55 8.85 -0.55
N LEU A 110 -9.37 9.63 -1.62
CA LEU A 110 -9.54 11.10 -1.60
C LEU A 110 -10.82 11.57 -2.28
N ASN A 111 -11.75 10.68 -2.58
CA ASN A 111 -13.07 11.04 -3.10
C ASN A 111 -14.03 11.21 -1.92
N PRO A 112 -14.53 12.43 -1.64
CA PRO A 112 -15.47 12.66 -0.55
C PRO A 112 -16.70 11.77 -0.62
N LYS A 113 -17.23 11.50 -1.82
CA LYS A 113 -18.38 10.60 -1.95
C LYS A 113 -18.08 9.16 -1.50
N PHE A 114 -16.83 8.75 -1.56
CA PHE A 114 -16.43 7.41 -1.18
C PHE A 114 -16.12 7.33 0.31
N TYR A 115 -15.22 8.19 0.82
CA TYR A 115 -14.84 8.13 2.22
C TYR A 115 -15.98 8.58 3.15
N GLU A 116 -16.83 9.55 2.77
CA GLU A 116 -17.97 9.94 3.59
C GLU A 116 -18.97 8.78 3.76
N SER A 117 -19.28 8.07 2.67
CA SER A 117 -20.13 6.88 2.74
C SER A 117 -19.51 5.76 3.58
N LEU A 118 -18.19 5.61 3.59
CA LEU A 118 -17.54 4.69 4.51
C LEU A 118 -17.73 5.14 5.97
N LEU A 119 -17.52 6.42 6.27
CA LEU A 119 -17.64 6.97 7.62
C LEU A 119 -19.06 6.87 8.19
N GLU A 120 -20.10 6.81 7.35
CA GLU A 120 -21.48 6.47 7.78
C GLU A 120 -21.58 5.09 8.44
N HIS A 121 -20.66 4.17 8.12
CA HIS A 121 -20.55 2.84 8.73
C HIS A 121 -19.64 2.82 9.98
N GLY A 122 -19.27 3.99 10.50
CA GLY A 122 -18.56 4.16 11.75
C GLY A 122 -17.22 3.44 11.79
N ALA A 123 -17.02 2.59 12.81
CA ALA A 123 -15.73 2.00 13.10
C ALA A 123 -15.14 1.18 11.93
N GLU A 124 -16.00 0.46 11.21
CA GLU A 124 -15.59 -0.35 10.06
C GLU A 124 -15.22 0.52 8.86
N GLY A 125 -15.89 1.66 8.68
CA GLY A 125 -15.53 2.64 7.67
C GLY A 125 -14.11 3.17 7.82
N VAL A 126 -13.76 3.57 9.04
CA VAL A 126 -12.39 4.02 9.37
C VAL A 126 -11.38 2.90 9.17
N ARG A 127 -11.73 1.65 9.53
CA ARG A 127 -10.87 0.49 9.30
C ARG A 127 -10.58 0.27 7.81
N GLN A 128 -11.56 0.48 6.93
CA GLN A 128 -11.36 0.38 5.48
C GLN A 128 -10.45 1.50 4.94
N LEU A 129 -10.58 2.73 5.45
CA LEU A 129 -9.69 3.82 5.10
C LEU A 129 -8.24 3.54 5.54
N GLU A 130 -8.05 3.09 6.78
CA GLU A 130 -6.74 2.69 7.30
C GLU A 130 -6.12 1.58 6.46
N ALA A 131 -6.89 0.54 6.12
CA ALA A 131 -6.41 -0.55 5.28
C ALA A 131 -5.91 -0.06 3.91
N GLN A 132 -6.56 0.94 3.31
CA GLN A 132 -6.09 1.53 2.05
C GLN A 132 -4.74 2.24 2.19
N VAL A 133 -4.51 2.95 3.31
CA VAL A 133 -3.22 3.58 3.60
C VAL A 133 -2.14 2.52 3.82
N THR A 134 -2.45 1.47 4.60
CA THR A 134 -1.55 0.31 4.79
C THR A 134 -1.19 -0.37 3.48
N ASN A 135 -2.15 -0.61 2.59
CA ASN A 135 -1.90 -1.23 1.29
C ASN A 135 -1.08 -0.31 0.36
N THR A 136 -1.29 1.01 0.45
CA THR A 136 -0.48 1.99 -0.27
C THR A 136 0.98 1.96 0.18
N LEU A 137 1.25 1.84 1.49
CA LEU A 137 2.60 1.59 2.02
C LEU A 137 3.18 0.26 1.52
N GLY A 138 2.38 -0.80 1.43
CA GLY A 138 2.78 -2.07 0.84
C GLY A 138 3.28 -1.94 -0.60
N TRP A 139 2.66 -1.08 -1.42
CA TRP A 139 3.13 -0.78 -2.77
C TRP A 139 4.47 -0.04 -2.80
N SER A 140 4.68 0.92 -1.90
CA SER A 140 5.98 1.60 -1.78
C SER A 140 7.08 0.62 -1.40
N ALA A 141 6.85 -0.21 -0.39
CA ALA A 141 7.83 -1.19 0.09
C ALA A 141 8.21 -2.24 -0.96
N THR A 142 7.28 -2.58 -1.85
CA THR A 142 7.50 -3.64 -2.86
C THR A 142 7.94 -3.12 -4.22
N THR A 143 7.61 -1.87 -4.57
CA THR A 143 7.84 -1.33 -5.92
C THR A 143 8.46 0.06 -5.97
N GLY A 144 8.29 0.87 -4.91
CA GLY A 144 8.70 2.28 -4.91
C GLY A 144 7.97 3.15 -5.94
N LYS A 145 6.77 2.74 -6.41
CA LYS A 145 6.02 3.41 -7.50
C LYS A 145 4.85 4.29 -7.03
N VAL A 146 4.67 4.46 -5.72
CA VAL A 146 3.65 5.38 -5.19
C VAL A 146 4.19 6.80 -5.24
N GLU A 147 3.41 7.73 -5.80
CA GLU A 147 3.84 9.12 -5.90
C GLU A 147 3.73 9.86 -4.55
N PRO A 148 4.68 10.75 -4.20
CA PRO A 148 4.67 11.47 -2.91
C PRO A 148 3.39 12.24 -2.60
N TRP A 149 2.71 12.77 -3.63
CA TRP A 149 1.47 13.53 -3.43
C TRP A 149 0.35 12.67 -2.82
N VAL A 150 0.38 11.35 -3.03
CA VAL A 150 -0.63 10.43 -2.47
C VAL A 150 -0.60 10.49 -0.94
N TYR A 151 0.59 10.34 -0.35
CA TYR A 151 0.78 10.44 1.10
C TYR A 151 0.49 11.83 1.63
N GLN A 152 0.96 12.87 0.94
CA GLN A 152 0.66 14.27 1.29
C GLN A 152 -0.84 14.50 1.42
N ARG A 153 -1.61 14.16 0.39
CA ARG A 153 -3.06 14.42 0.37
C ARG A 153 -3.84 13.55 1.35
N ILE A 154 -3.43 12.30 1.56
CA ILE A 154 -4.04 11.43 2.58
C ILE A 154 -3.80 12.03 3.97
N SER A 155 -2.57 12.49 4.25
CA SER A 155 -2.22 13.14 5.52
C SER A 155 -3.05 14.41 5.74
N GLU A 156 -3.09 15.30 4.75
CA GLU A 156 -3.92 16.52 4.77
C GLU A 156 -5.39 16.21 5.07
N THR A 157 -5.93 15.19 4.41
CA THR A 157 -7.37 14.89 4.46
C THR A 157 -7.80 14.25 5.77
N PHE A 158 -7.04 13.26 6.27
CA PHE A 158 -7.52 12.40 7.35
C PHE A 158 -6.86 12.65 8.70
N VAL A 159 -5.67 13.25 8.73
CA VAL A 159 -4.88 13.39 9.95
C VAL A 159 -4.58 14.85 10.27
N LEU A 160 -4.19 15.67 9.30
CA LEU A 160 -3.85 17.07 9.54
C LEU A 160 -5.08 17.98 9.64
N ASP A 161 -6.17 17.63 8.94
CA ASP A 161 -7.48 18.25 9.16
C ASP A 161 -8.03 17.85 10.54
N GLU A 162 -8.16 18.82 11.43
CA GLU A 162 -8.55 18.58 12.82
C GLU A 162 -9.97 18.03 12.96
N GLU A 163 -10.93 18.53 12.16
CA GLU A 163 -12.32 18.08 12.20
C GLU A 163 -12.41 16.61 11.77
N MET A 164 -11.77 16.26 10.66
CA MET A 164 -11.71 14.89 10.18
C MET A 164 -10.97 13.99 11.16
N ARG A 165 -9.80 14.41 11.67
CA ARG A 165 -9.02 13.63 12.66
C ARG A 165 -9.84 13.32 13.90
N ASN A 166 -10.55 14.31 14.43
CA ASN A 166 -11.42 14.14 15.59
C ASN A 166 -12.58 13.18 15.29
N ARG A 167 -13.20 13.32 14.12
CA ARG A 167 -14.29 12.44 13.68
C ARG A 167 -13.84 10.99 13.49
N ILE A 168 -12.75 10.73 12.77
CA ILE A 168 -12.30 9.35 12.54
C ILE A 168 -11.84 8.68 13.83
N SER A 169 -11.24 9.44 14.76
CA SER A 169 -10.79 8.91 16.04
C SER A 169 -11.92 8.64 17.03
N GLU A 170 -13.05 9.36 16.94
CA GLU A 170 -14.29 9.02 17.63
C GLU A 170 -14.89 7.71 17.13
N LEU A 171 -14.89 7.53 15.82
CA LEU A 171 -15.44 6.34 15.19
C LEU A 171 -14.56 5.10 15.42
N ASN A 172 -13.23 5.24 15.36
CA ASN A 172 -12.30 4.16 15.60
C ASN A 172 -10.89 4.66 16.01
N PRO A 173 -10.59 4.81 17.31
CA PRO A 173 -9.31 5.36 17.77
C PRO A 173 -8.12 4.50 17.33
N THR A 174 -8.27 3.18 17.36
CA THR A 174 -7.21 2.23 16.96
C THR A 174 -6.87 2.36 15.48
N ALA A 175 -7.86 2.43 14.59
CA ALA A 175 -7.61 2.57 13.16
C ALA A 175 -7.06 3.96 12.81
N SER A 176 -7.51 5.01 13.47
CA SER A 176 -6.96 6.36 13.28
C SER A 176 -5.49 6.46 13.70
N SER A 177 -5.14 5.95 14.88
CA SER A 177 -3.73 5.89 15.32
C SER A 177 -2.87 5.07 14.35
N ARG A 178 -3.34 3.90 13.91
CA ARG A 178 -2.64 3.10 12.89
C ARG A 178 -2.45 3.85 11.57
N MET A 179 -3.46 4.56 11.11
CA MET A 179 -3.37 5.36 9.87
C MET A 179 -2.26 6.40 9.97
N ALA A 180 -2.22 7.18 11.06
CA ALA A 180 -1.16 8.17 11.30
C ALA A 180 0.22 7.50 11.36
N ASN A 181 0.34 6.39 12.08
CA ASN A 181 1.58 5.62 12.19
C ASN A 181 2.07 5.09 10.83
N ARG A 182 1.17 4.71 9.91
CA ARG A 182 1.56 4.30 8.55
C ARG A 182 2.05 5.46 7.70
N LEU A 183 1.53 6.67 7.91
CA LEU A 183 2.01 7.86 7.23
C LEU A 183 3.39 8.28 7.74
N LEU A 184 3.61 8.19 9.06
CA LEU A 184 4.94 8.38 9.66
C LEU A 184 5.93 7.30 9.18
N GLU A 185 5.52 6.03 9.12
CA GLU A 185 6.36 4.95 8.61
C GLU A 185 6.75 5.18 7.13
N ALA A 186 5.89 5.77 6.32
CA ALA A 186 6.22 6.14 4.95
C ALA A 186 7.36 7.19 4.90
N ASN A 187 7.41 8.10 5.87
CA ASN A 187 8.53 9.03 6.05
C ASN A 187 9.79 8.34 6.57
N ASP A 188 9.67 7.54 7.63
CA ASP A 188 10.82 6.86 8.25
C ASP A 188 11.53 5.91 7.28
N ARG A 189 10.76 5.30 6.37
CA ARG A 189 11.27 4.43 5.30
C ARG A 189 11.63 5.18 4.01
N SER A 190 11.58 6.51 4.01
CA SER A 190 11.91 7.37 2.86
C SER A 190 11.03 7.16 1.61
N TYR A 191 9.83 6.58 1.76
CA TYR A 191 8.84 6.46 0.68
C TYR A 191 8.17 7.80 0.37
N TRP A 192 8.11 8.69 1.35
CA TRP A 192 7.61 10.04 1.23
C TRP A 192 8.48 10.97 2.08
N ASN A 193 8.90 12.11 1.54
CA ASN A 193 9.74 13.08 2.25
C ASN A 193 8.99 14.43 2.28
N PRO A 194 8.03 14.63 3.19
CA PRO A 194 7.35 15.91 3.36
C PRO A 194 8.29 17.02 3.82
N ASP A 195 7.82 18.26 3.77
CA ASP A 195 8.54 19.37 4.38
C ASP A 195 8.55 19.28 5.93
N PRO A 196 9.49 19.98 6.60
CA PRO A 196 9.63 19.91 8.05
C PRO A 196 8.39 20.33 8.84
N GLU A 197 7.56 21.20 8.28
CA GLU A 197 6.33 21.68 8.94
C GLU A 197 5.26 20.58 8.89
N THR A 198 5.08 19.95 7.74
CA THR A 198 4.14 18.85 7.53
C THR A 198 4.47 17.64 8.40
N ILE A 199 5.75 17.23 8.48
CA ILE A 199 6.13 16.09 9.32
C ILE A 199 5.96 16.39 10.82
N ALA A 200 6.29 17.60 11.27
CA ALA A 200 6.10 17.99 12.65
C ALA A 200 4.61 18.01 13.04
N ALA A 201 3.75 18.55 12.17
CA ALA A 201 2.31 18.53 12.36
C ALA A 201 1.73 17.11 12.36
N LEU A 202 2.26 16.23 11.51
CA LEU A 202 1.83 14.82 11.46
C LEU A 202 2.24 14.06 12.73
N GLN A 203 3.42 14.33 13.29
CA GLN A 203 3.88 13.77 14.56
C GLN A 203 2.98 14.21 15.72
N ASP A 204 2.72 15.52 15.85
CA ASP A 204 1.82 16.06 16.89
C ASP A 204 0.39 15.48 16.80
N ALA A 205 -0.13 15.35 15.58
CA ALA A 205 -1.42 14.72 15.33
C ALA A 205 -1.43 13.22 15.68
N ALA A 206 -0.34 12.50 15.41
CA ALA A 206 -0.21 11.09 15.76
C ALA A 206 -0.15 10.89 17.28
N ASP A 207 0.64 11.70 17.98
CA ASP A 207 0.74 11.69 19.45
C ASP A 207 -0.64 11.94 20.09
N THR A 208 -1.39 12.92 19.58
CA THR A 208 -2.77 13.21 20.04
C THR A 208 -3.70 12.00 19.83
N LEU A 209 -3.57 11.29 18.71
CA LEU A 209 -4.37 10.10 18.42
C LEU A 209 -4.00 8.91 19.33
N GLU A 210 -2.72 8.78 19.66
CA GLU A 210 -2.20 7.77 20.59
C GLU A 210 -2.68 8.05 22.02
N ASP A 211 -2.54 9.27 22.53
CA ASP A 211 -3.06 9.68 23.84
C ASP A 211 -4.55 9.39 23.99
N ARG A 212 -5.34 9.64 22.94
CA ARG A 212 -6.78 9.34 22.91
C ARG A 212 -7.04 7.84 22.92
N MET A 213 -6.27 7.06 22.17
CA MET A 213 -6.40 5.60 22.10
C MET A 213 -6.03 4.94 23.44
N GLU A 214 -5.00 5.44 24.12
CA GLU A 214 -4.54 4.92 25.41
C GLU A 214 -5.39 5.42 26.60
N GLY A 215 -6.29 6.40 26.37
CA GLY A 215 -7.16 6.96 27.39
C GLY A 215 -6.46 7.99 28.30
N VAL A 216 -5.34 8.55 27.85
CA VAL A 216 -4.61 9.63 28.52
C VAL A 216 -5.27 10.98 28.28
N ALA A 217 -5.95 11.15 27.14
CA ALA A 217 -6.68 12.36 26.79
C ALA A 217 -8.05 12.47 27.51
N ALA A 218 -8.04 12.72 28.82
CA ALA A 218 -8.98 13.55 29.61
C ALA A 218 -9.02 13.14 31.09
N GLN A 219 -8.20 13.81 31.91
CA GLN A 219 -8.66 14.46 33.14
C GLN A 219 -8.60 15.97 32.95
#